data_AF-A0A9D6DV92-F1
#
_entry.id   AF-A0A9D6DV92-F1
#
_cell.length_a   1.000
_cell.length_b   1.000
_cell.length_c   1.000
_cell.angle_alpha   90.00
_cell.angle_beta   90.00
_cell.angle_gamma   90.00
#
_symmetry.space_group_name_H-M   'P 1'
#
loop_
_entity.id
_entity.type
_entity.pdbx_description
1 polymer ?
#
loop_
_entity_poly.entity_id
_entity_poly.type
_entity_poly.pdbx_seq_one_letter_code
_entity_poly.pdbx_strand_id
1 'polypeptide(L)' 'MTTHLSRRYQDHLYGRGGDYTGGNKPKELVYSEELLDSAEARKREKQIKGWSRAKKLALIQKNLEVLRVLSKSRN' A
#
# COMPACT_ATOMS: atom_id res chain seq x y z
N MET A 1 7.82 -1.75 1.70
CA MET A 1 7.72 -2.78 2.76
C MET A 1 8.44 -2.25 4.01
N THR A 2 7.97 -2.58 5.21
CA THR A 2 8.65 -2.24 6.48
C THR A 2 8.39 -3.34 7.51
N THR A 3 9.37 -3.61 8.36
CA THR A 3 9.20 -4.48 9.54
C THR A 3 8.70 -3.69 10.77
N HIS A 4 8.79 -2.36 10.72
CA HIS A 4 8.40 -1.47 11.81
C HIS A 4 7.47 -0.38 11.24
N LEU A 5 6.16 -0.65 11.24
CA LEU A 5 5.15 0.22 10.64
C LEU A 5 5.04 1.57 11.36
N SER A 6 4.93 1.55 12.69
CA SER A 6 4.73 2.75 13.51
C SER A 6 5.87 3.75 13.37
N ARG A 7 7.12 3.27 13.48
CA ARG A 7 8.32 4.11 13.29
C ARG A 7 8.34 4.74 11.91
N ARG A 8 8.10 3.94 10.87
CA ARG A 8 8.08 4.45 9.48
C ARG A 8 6.98 5.51 9.31
N TYR A 9 5.79 5.28 9.83
CA TYR A 9 4.71 6.26 9.73
C TYR A 9 5.11 7.60 10.39
N GLN A 10 5.69 7.57 11.58
CA GLN A 10 6.19 8.77 12.26
C GLN A 10 7.28 9.48 11.43
N ASP A 11 8.28 8.77 10.94
CA ASP A 11 9.35 9.37 10.13
C ASP A 11 8.79 10.06 8.88
N HIS A 12 7.81 9.43 8.21
CA HIS A 12 7.11 10.02 7.09
C HIS A 12 6.26 11.26 7.47
N LEU A 13 5.61 11.28 8.63
CA LEU A 13 4.85 12.45 9.12
C LEU A 13 5.77 13.65 9.42
N TYR A 14 6.93 13.40 10.03
CA TYR A 14 7.91 14.43 10.36
C TYR A 14 8.79 14.82 9.17
N GLY A 15 8.56 14.26 7.99
CA GLY A 15 9.33 14.55 6.78
C GLY A 15 10.76 13.99 6.79
N ARG A 16 11.06 13.05 7.70
CA ARG A 16 12.34 12.33 7.83
C ARG A 16 12.36 11.01 7.05
N GLY A 17 11.31 10.75 6.26
CA GLY A 17 11.21 9.61 5.35
C GLY A 17 11.96 9.85 4.04
N GLY A 18 11.53 9.19 2.96
CA GLY A 18 12.10 9.43 1.63
C GLY A 18 11.72 10.79 1.04
N ASP A 19 12.47 11.26 0.04
CA ASP A 19 12.35 12.60 -0.59
C ASP A 19 10.90 12.97 -0.93
N TYR A 20 10.18 12.05 -1.57
CA TYR A 20 8.78 12.27 -1.95
C TYR A 20 7.90 12.58 -0.74
N THR A 21 8.10 11.87 0.37
CA THR A 21 7.28 12.00 1.58
C THR A 21 7.75 13.11 2.51
N GLY A 22 8.97 13.61 2.32
CA GLY A 22 9.43 14.87 2.93
C GLY A 22 8.63 16.06 2.42
N GLY A 23 8.42 16.14 1.10
CA GLY A 23 7.59 17.18 0.47
C GLY A 23 6.09 16.89 0.51
N ASN A 24 5.68 15.62 0.46
CA ASN A 24 4.28 15.19 0.45
C ASN A 24 3.96 14.33 1.67
N LYS A 25 3.75 15.00 2.81
CA LYS A 25 3.43 14.32 4.06
C LYS A 25 2.13 13.52 3.92
N PRO A 26 2.10 12.25 4.36
CA PRO A 26 0.88 11.46 4.36
C PRO A 26 -0.13 12.03 5.36
N LYS A 27 -1.41 12.08 4.98
CA LYS A 27 -2.49 12.53 5.88
C LYS A 27 -3.00 11.43 6.80
N GLU A 28 -3.05 10.20 6.29
CA GLU A 28 -3.59 9.04 6.99
C GLU A 28 -2.98 7.74 6.44
N LEU A 29 -2.85 6.74 7.30
CA LEU A 29 -2.57 5.35 6.92
C LEU A 29 -3.91 4.60 6.73
N VAL A 30 -4.33 4.43 5.48
CA VAL A 30 -5.63 3.82 5.14
C VAL A 30 -5.59 2.29 5.01
N TYR A 31 -4.41 1.69 4.89
CA TYR A 31 -4.24 0.25 4.70
C TYR A 31 -2.84 -0.22 5.08
N SER A 32 -2.78 -1.34 5.81
CA SER A 32 -1.58 -2.10 6.09
C SER A 32 -1.92 -3.59 6.13
N GLU A 33 -0.99 -4.44 5.68
CA GLU A 33 -1.12 -5.89 5.78
C GLU A 33 0.18 -6.49 6.34
N GLU A 34 0.04 -7.48 7.21
CA GLU A 34 1.16 -8.24 7.77
C GLU A 34 1.33 -9.52 6.97
N LEU A 35 2.58 -9.84 6.64
CA LEU A 35 2.95 -11.02 5.86
C LEU A 35 4.11 -11.71 6.56
N LEU A 36 4.09 -13.04 6.51
CA LEU A 36 5.04 -13.89 7.24
C LEU A 36 6.46 -13.78 6.69
N ASP A 37 6.60 -13.58 5.38
CA ASP A 37 7.90 -13.57 4.71
C ASP A 37 8.17 -12.28 3.95
N SER A 38 9.44 -11.88 3.96
CA SER A 38 9.91 -10.66 3.31
C SER A 38 9.83 -10.73 1.78
N ALA A 39 9.96 -11.91 1.16
CA ALA A 39 9.80 -12.07 -0.29
C ALA A 39 8.33 -11.93 -0.69
N GLU A 40 7.41 -12.53 0.07
CA GLU A 40 5.97 -12.36 -0.16
C GLU A 40 5.54 -10.90 0.01
N ALA A 41 6.05 -10.22 1.04
CA ALA A 41 5.80 -8.80 1.24
C ALA A 41 6.34 -7.91 0.11
N ARG A 42 7.50 -8.23 -0.47
CA ARG A 42 8.02 -7.54 -1.66
C ARG A 42 7.16 -7.79 -2.90
N LYS A 43 6.74 -9.05 -3.15
CA LYS A 43 5.86 -9.40 -4.28
C LYS A 43 4.54 -8.64 -4.18
N ARG A 44 3.94 -8.65 -2.99
CA ARG A 44 2.69 -7.95 -2.70
C ARG A 44 2.83 -6.43 -2.85
N GLU A 45 3.90 -5.85 -2.33
CA GLU A 45 4.19 -4.43 -2.52
C GLU A 45 4.28 -4.06 -4.00
N LYS A 46 5.03 -4.85 -4.79
CA LYS A 46 5.16 -4.64 -6.24
C LYS A 46 3.80 -4.72 -6.94
N GLN A 47 2.99 -5.71 -6.57
CA GLN A 47 1.64 -5.90 -7.11
C GLN A 47 0.76 -4.67 -6.84
N ILE A 48 0.65 -4.23 -5.58
CA ILE A 48 -0.20 -3.09 -5.21
C ILE A 48 0.32 -1.79 -5.85
N LYS A 49 1.63 -1.56 -5.92
CA LYS A 49 2.18 -0.34 -6.53
C LYS A 49 1.70 -0.16 -7.97
N GLY A 50 1.68 -1.23 -8.75
CA GLY A 50 1.19 -1.25 -10.14
C GLY A 50 -0.33 -1.23 -10.31
N TRP A 51 -1.12 -1.30 -9.24
CA TRP A 51 -2.58 -1.28 -9.34
C TRP A 51 -3.14 0.11 -9.65
N SER A 52 -4.23 0.10 -10.40
CA SER A 52 -5.07 1.28 -10.60
C SER A 52 -5.64 1.78 -9.26
N ARG A 53 -6.00 3.07 -9.22
CA ARG A 53 -6.65 3.67 -8.04
C ARG A 53 -7.89 2.90 -7.63
N ALA A 54 -8.71 2.44 -8.58
CA ALA A 54 -9.92 1.67 -8.31
C ALA A 54 -9.64 0.35 -7.57
N LYS A 55 -8.62 -0.41 -7.99
CA LYS A 55 -8.21 -1.65 -7.30
C LYS A 55 -7.71 -1.37 -5.88
N LYS A 56 -6.92 -0.31 -5.70
CA LYS A 56 -6.43 0.11 -4.37
C LYS A 56 -7.59 0.49 -3.44
N LEU A 57 -8.57 1.24 -3.94
CA LEU A 57 -9.76 1.61 -3.16
C LEU A 57 -10.62 0.39 -2.80
N ALA A 58 -10.84 -0.53 -3.74
CA ALA A 58 -11.56 -1.78 -3.46
C ALA A 58 -10.85 -2.60 -2.36
N LEU A 59 -9.51 -2.66 -2.39
CA LEU A 59 -8.73 -3.30 -1.34
C LEU A 59 -8.88 -2.60 0.02
N ILE A 60 -8.77 -1.27 0.07
CA ILE A 60 -8.95 -0.47 1.29
C ILE A 60 -10.34 -0.70 1.91
N GLN A 61 -11.38 -0.78 1.07
CA GLN A 61 -12.76 -1.02 1.47
C GLN A 61 -13.05 -2.50 1.79
N LYS A 62 -12.07 -3.40 1.68
CA LYS A 62 -12.24 -4.86 1.79
C LYS A 62 -13.30 -5.43 0.82
N ASN A 63 -13.56 -4.73 -0.28
CA ASN A 63 -14.50 -5.16 -1.31
C ASN A 63 -13.80 -6.08 -2.31
N LEU A 64 -13.70 -7.37 -1.93
CA LEU A 64 -13.03 -8.39 -2.72
C LEU A 64 -13.76 -8.71 -4.03
N GLU A 65 -15.08 -8.54 -4.08
CA GLU A 65 -15.87 -8.76 -5.29
C GLU A 65 -15.49 -7.77 -6.38
N VAL A 66 -15.51 -6.48 -6.05
CA VAL A 66 -15.09 -5.41 -6.97
C VAL A 66 -13.61 -5.58 -7.34
N LEU A 67 -12.76 -5.91 -6.38
CA LEU A 67 -11.34 -6.15 -6.65
C LEU A 67 -11.14 -7.30 -7.66
N ARG A 68 -11.91 -8.39 -7.52
CA ARG A 68 -11.88 -9.53 -8.43
C ARG A 68 -12.34 -9.14 -9.83
N VAL A 69 -13.44 -8.40 -9.94
CA VAL A 69 -13.96 -7.89 -11.22
C VAL A 69 -12.92 -7.01 -11.92
N LEU A 70 -12.36 -6.03 -11.21
CA LEU A 70 -11.34 -5.12 -11.73
C LEU A 70 -10.04 -5.83 -12.12
N SER A 71 -9.77 -6.98 -11.52
CA SER A 71 -8.55 -7.78 -11.77
C SER A 71 -8.68 -8.72 -12.96
N LYS A 72 -9.90 -8.98 -13.45
CA LYS A 72 -10.07 -9.69 -14.71
C LYS A 72 -9.57 -8.82 -15.85
N SER A 73 -8.70 -9.39 -16.70
CA SER A 73 -8.33 -8.75 -17.96
C SER A 73 -9.60 -8.57 -18.79
N ARG A 74 -9.81 -7.37 -19.32
CA ARG A 74 -10.68 -7.20 -20.48
C ARG A 74 -9.93 -7.83 -21.64
N ASN A 75 -10.36 -9.03 -22.04
CA ASN A 75 -9.91 -9.66 -23.28
C ASN A 75 -10.45 -8.85 -24.47
#